data_AF-A0A920LZV1-F1
#
_entry.id   AF-A0A920LZV1-F1
#
_cell.length_a   1.000
_cell.length_b   1.000
_cell.length_c   1.000
_cell.angle_alpha   90.00
_cell.angle_beta   90.00
_cell.angle_gamma   90.00
#
_symmetry.space_group_name_H-M   'P 1'
#
loop_
_entity.id
_entity.type
_entity.pdbx_description
1 polymer ?
#
loop_
_entity_poly.entity_id
_entity_poly.type
_entity_poly.pdbx_seq_one_letter_code
_entity_poly.pdbx_strand_id
1 'polypeptide(L)'
;MLVKMVKNIYPVMIHRAVLGSFERFIGILIENYAGKLPFWLAPKQVVVASIVSDVNDYAEEIASRLKKQGIRTEVDLRNEKIGYKVREHSTKKVPFIFAVGNNEKS
;
A
#
# COMPACT_ATOMS: atom_id res chain seq x y z
N MET A 1 -53.63 24.32 38.94
CA MET A 1 -52.25 24.15 39.43
C MET A 1 -51.86 22.69 39.18
N LEU A 2 -51.16 22.40 38.09
CA LEU A 2 -50.79 21.04 37.67
C LEU A 2 -49.30 21.05 37.33
N VAL A 3 -48.48 20.71 38.32
CA VAL A 3 -47.03 20.58 38.15
C VAL A 3 -46.77 19.21 37.52
N LYS A 4 -46.35 19.19 36.26
CA LYS A 4 -45.92 17.96 35.57
C LYS A 4 -44.64 17.43 36.24
N MET A 5 -44.69 16.21 36.78
CA MET A 5 -43.50 15.47 37.20
C MET A 5 -42.67 15.08 35.96
N VAL A 6 -41.48 15.67 35.84
CA VAL A 6 -40.48 15.21 34.86
C VAL A 6 -39.78 13.99 35.46
N LYS A 7 -39.88 12.84 34.79
CA LYS A 7 -39.20 11.60 35.19
C LYS A 7 -37.72 11.73 34.82
N ASN A 8 -36.82 11.77 35.81
CA ASN A 8 -35.39 11.72 35.54
C ASN A 8 -35.03 10.34 34.97
N ILE A 9 -34.46 10.33 33.77
CA ILE A 9 -33.90 9.14 33.13
C ILE A 9 -32.41 9.40 32.94
N TYR A 10 -31.57 8.51 33.44
CA TYR A 10 -30.13 8.59 33.22
C TYR A 10 -29.78 7.98 31.86
N PRO A 11 -28.94 8.63 31.03
CA PRO A 11 -28.50 8.06 29.77
C PRO A 11 -27.58 6.85 30.01
N VAL A 12 -27.65 5.87 29.12
CA VAL A 12 -26.68 4.75 29.07
C VAL A 12 -25.49 5.18 28.23
N MET A 13 -24.28 5.11 28.78
CA MET A 13 -23.05 5.41 28.06
C MET A 13 -22.51 4.15 27.39
N ILE A 14 -22.29 4.21 26.07
CA ILE A 14 -21.67 3.13 25.29
C ILE A 14 -20.29 3.58 24.85
N HIS A 15 -19.25 2.96 25.41
CA HIS A 15 -17.88 3.13 24.94
C HIS A 15 -17.60 2.12 23.82
N ARG A 16 -17.09 2.59 22.67
CA ARG A 16 -16.72 1.71 21.54
C ARG A 16 -15.39 2.12 20.91
N ALA A 17 -14.59 1.12 20.56
CA ALA A 17 -13.47 1.23 19.64
C ALA A 17 -13.48 -0.01 18.75
N VAL A 18 -13.48 0.18 17.42
CA VAL A 18 -13.55 -0.95 16.47
C VAL A 18 -12.20 -1.64 16.33
N LEU A 19 -11.14 -0.86 16.20
CA LEU A 19 -9.77 -1.35 16.01
C LEU A 19 -8.93 -1.31 17.29
N GLY A 20 -9.37 -0.56 18.31
CA GLY A 20 -8.52 -0.18 19.43
C GLY A 20 -7.53 0.93 19.03
N SER A 21 -6.28 0.84 19.49
CA SER A 21 -5.22 1.77 19.06
C SER A 21 -4.69 1.40 17.67
N PHE A 22 -4.34 2.42 16.88
CA PHE A 22 -3.82 2.19 15.52
C PHE A 22 -2.47 1.47 15.55
N GLU A 23 -1.60 1.77 16.50
CA GLU A 23 -0.28 1.19 16.64
C GLU A 23 -0.36 -0.33 16.87
N ARG A 24 -1.26 -0.75 17.77
CA ARG A 24 -1.49 -2.17 18.03
C ARG A 24 -2.15 -2.85 16.84
N PHE A 25 -3.13 -2.21 16.22
CA PHE A 25 -3.80 -2.77 15.05
C PHE A 25 -2.85 -2.97 13.86
N ILE A 26 -1.95 -2.00 13.60
CA ILE A 26 -0.89 -2.13 12.58
C ILE A 26 0.06 -3.28 12.94
N GLY A 27 0.45 -3.42 14.21
CA GLY A 27 1.24 -4.57 14.67
C GLY A 27 0.56 -5.91 14.36
N ILE A 28 -0.73 -6.04 14.69
CA ILE A 28 -1.54 -7.23 14.38
C ILE A 28 -1.59 -7.48 12.87
N LEU A 29 -1.78 -6.44 12.05
CA LEU A 29 -1.77 -6.59 10.59
C LEU A 29 -0.42 -7.10 10.08
N ILE A 30 0.70 -6.55 10.55
CA ILE A 30 2.04 -6.97 10.14
C ILE A 30 2.27 -8.45 10.47
N GLU A 31 1.90 -8.89 11.67
CA GLU A 31 2.02 -10.28 12.10
C GLU A 31 1.09 -11.21 11.30
N ASN A 32 -0.20 -10.87 11.17
CA ASN A 32 -1.19 -11.68 10.46
C ASN A 32 -0.84 -11.90 8.99
N TYR A 33 -0.31 -10.87 8.32
CA TYR A 33 0.10 -10.96 6.92
C TYR A 33 1.56 -11.41 6.74
N ALA A 34 2.31 -11.65 7.82
CA ALA A 34 3.76 -11.89 7.79
C ALA A 34 4.51 -10.86 6.91
N GLY A 35 4.12 -9.58 7.03
CA GLY A 35 4.62 -8.46 6.23
C GLY A 35 4.13 -8.38 4.77
N LYS A 36 3.42 -9.40 4.24
CA LYS A 36 2.81 -9.38 2.89
C LYS A 36 1.45 -8.70 2.90
N LEU A 37 1.45 -7.39 3.17
CA LEU A 37 0.22 -6.61 3.28
C LEU A 37 -0.62 -6.66 1.98
N PRO A 38 -1.97 -6.60 2.07
CA PRO A 38 -2.84 -6.44 0.92
C PRO A 38 -2.44 -5.22 0.09
N PHE A 39 -2.70 -5.27 -1.23
CA PHE A 39 -2.31 -4.21 -2.17
C PHE A 39 -2.67 -2.80 -1.68
N TRP A 40 -3.88 -2.60 -1.15
CA TRP A 40 -4.34 -1.29 -0.68
C TRP A 40 -3.59 -0.76 0.56
N LEU A 41 -3.01 -1.65 1.38
CA LEU A 41 -2.22 -1.31 2.57
C LEU A 41 -0.71 -1.27 2.33
N ALA A 42 -0.22 -1.96 1.30
CA ALA A 42 1.21 -2.08 1.05
C ALA A 42 1.86 -0.69 0.89
N PRO A 43 2.95 -0.36 1.62
CA PRO A 43 3.57 0.96 1.53
C PRO A 43 4.13 1.22 0.13
N LYS A 44 4.66 0.19 -0.51
CA LYS A 44 5.05 0.16 -1.91
C LYS A 44 4.16 -0.84 -2.65
N GLN A 45 3.33 -0.35 -3.56
CA GLN A 45 2.33 -1.18 -4.25
C GLN A 45 2.89 -1.79 -5.53
N VAL A 46 3.60 -0.98 -6.31
CA VAL A 46 4.21 -1.38 -7.58
C VAL A 46 5.65 -0.88 -7.64
N VAL A 47 6.54 -1.70 -8.19
CA VAL A 47 7.85 -1.24 -8.67
C VAL A 47 7.93 -1.48 -10.17
N VAL A 48 8.31 -0.47 -10.93
CA VAL A 48 8.65 -0.59 -12.35
C VAL A 48 10.17 -0.72 -12.48
N ALA A 49 10.65 -1.88 -12.88
CA ALA A 49 12.07 -2.18 -12.99
C ALA A 49 12.47 -2.28 -14.47
N SER A 50 13.37 -1.41 -14.92
CA SER A 50 13.90 -1.50 -16.29
C SER A 50 14.89 -2.66 -16.40
N ILE A 51 14.86 -3.39 -17.51
CA ILE A 51 15.80 -4.48 -17.82
C ILE A 51 17.07 -3.91 -18.45
N VAL A 52 16.92 -2.85 -19.26
CA VAL A 52 18.00 -2.12 -19.96
C VAL A 52 17.80 -0.61 -19.81
N SER A 53 18.86 0.18 -19.98
CA SER A 53 18.81 1.64 -19.86
C SER A 53 17.91 2.32 -20.90
N ASP A 54 17.78 1.73 -22.09
CA ASP A 54 17.08 2.31 -23.24
C ASP A 54 15.55 2.45 -23.04
N VAL A 55 15.03 1.80 -22.00
CA VAL A 55 13.61 1.84 -21.61
C VAL A 55 13.38 2.56 -20.29
N ASN A 56 14.39 3.26 -19.76
CA ASN A 56 14.25 4.01 -18.51
C ASN A 56 13.14 5.08 -18.59
N ASP A 57 13.11 5.87 -19.66
CA ASP A 57 12.07 6.89 -19.88
C ASP A 57 10.67 6.28 -19.92
N TYR A 58 10.55 5.09 -20.55
CA TYR A 58 9.29 4.36 -20.62
C TYR A 58 8.87 3.80 -19.24
N ALA A 59 9.83 3.32 -18.44
CA ALA A 59 9.57 2.90 -17.07
C ALA A 59 9.07 4.07 -16.19
N GLU A 60 9.64 5.26 -16.37
CA GLU A 60 9.18 6.48 -15.71
C GLU A 60 7.78 6.91 -16.18
N GLU A 61 7.48 6.79 -17.48
CA GLU A 61 6.16 7.07 -18.02
C GLU A 61 5.09 6.16 -17.40
N ILE A 62 5.34 4.85 -17.33
CA ILE A 62 4.45 3.89 -16.68
C ILE A 62 4.23 4.29 -15.21
N ALA A 63 5.30 4.60 -14.49
CA ALA A 63 5.20 4.99 -13.09
C ALA A 63 4.41 6.30 -12.91
N SER A 64 4.59 7.27 -13.79
CA SER A 64 3.80 8.51 -13.81
C SER A 64 2.31 8.24 -14.03
N ARG A 65 1.98 7.38 -15.00
CA ARG A 65 0.59 6.96 -15.27
C ARG A 65 -0.05 6.27 -14.06
N LEU A 66 0.67 5.37 -13.39
CA LEU A 66 0.19 4.69 -12.18
C LEU A 66 0.00 5.68 -11.02
N LYS A 67 0.95 6.59 -10.80
CA LYS A 67 0.85 7.63 -9.76
C LYS A 67 -0.34 8.55 -10.00
N LYS A 68 -0.63 8.92 -11.26
CA LYS A 68 -1.83 9.70 -11.61
C LYS A 68 -3.14 8.99 -11.25
N GLN A 69 -3.15 7.66 -11.16
CA GLN A 69 -4.28 6.86 -10.73
C GLN A 69 -4.30 6.59 -9.20
N GLY A 70 -3.41 7.24 -8.44
CA GLY A 70 -3.33 7.07 -6.98
C GLY A 70 -2.57 5.81 -6.51
N ILE A 71 -1.84 5.14 -7.42
CA ILE A 71 -1.05 3.95 -7.08
C ILE A 71 0.35 4.39 -6.60
N ARG A 72 0.76 3.89 -5.43
CA ARG A 72 2.09 4.10 -4.85
C ARG A 72 3.14 3.29 -5.61
N THR A 73 3.68 3.91 -6.65
CA THR A 73 4.65 3.29 -7.56
C THR A 73 6.05 3.89 -7.39
N GLU A 74 7.07 3.03 -7.40
CA GLU A 74 8.48 3.40 -7.51
C GLU A 74 9.11 2.85 -8.79
N VAL A 75 10.29 3.37 -9.14
CA VAL A 75 11.04 2.95 -10.32
C VAL A 75 12.43 2.45 -9.89
N ASP A 76 12.90 1.36 -10.51
CA ASP A 76 14.24 0.81 -10.30
C ASP A 76 15.02 0.77 -11.61
N LEU A 77 15.78 1.86 -11.85
CA LEU A 77 16.57 2.11 -13.05
C LEU A 77 18.04 1.68 -12.91
N ARG A 78 18.42 1.04 -11.80
CA ARG A 78 19.82 0.65 -11.55
C ARG A 78 20.31 -0.30 -12.64
N ASN A 79 21.57 -0.21 -13.04
CA ASN A 79 22.17 -1.16 -14.00
C ASN A 79 22.52 -2.49 -13.33
N GLU A 80 21.49 -3.23 -12.93
CA GLU A 80 21.57 -4.51 -12.23
C GLU A 80 20.80 -5.58 -13.00
N LYS A 81 21.20 -6.84 -12.85
CA LYS A 81 20.46 -7.97 -13.45
C LYS A 81 19.01 -7.96 -12.96
N ILE A 82 18.05 -8.13 -13.87
CA ILE A 82 16.61 -8.12 -13.53
C ILE A 82 16.26 -9.12 -12.41
N GLY A 83 16.90 -10.30 -12.40
CA GLY A 83 16.72 -11.29 -11.33
C GLY A 83 17.11 -10.78 -9.94
N TYR A 84 18.14 -9.93 -9.84
CA TYR A 84 18.52 -9.28 -8.59
C TYR A 84 17.44 -8.28 -8.14
N LYS A 85 16.99 -7.40 -9.04
CA LYS A 85 15.92 -6.43 -8.76
C LYS A 85 14.64 -7.13 -8.29
N VAL A 86 14.20 -8.17 -9.03
CA VAL A 86 13.00 -8.94 -8.70
C VAL A 86 13.12 -9.59 -7.31
N ARG A 87 14.27 -10.20 -7.01
CA ARG A 87 14.51 -10.83 -5.70
C ARG A 87 14.50 -9.79 -4.57
N GLU A 88 15.14 -8.64 -4.76
CA GLU A 88 15.17 -7.56 -3.77
C GLU A 88 13.76 -7.06 -3.44
N HIS A 89 12.96 -6.72 -4.46
CA HIS A 89 11.59 -6.21 -4.28
C HIS A 89 10.63 -7.29 -3.76
N SER A 90 10.83 -8.56 -4.16
CA SER A 90 10.09 -9.69 -3.59
C SER A 90 10.38 -9.90 -2.11
N THR A 91 11.64 -9.68 -1.69
CA THR A 91 12.06 -9.79 -0.28
C THR A 91 11.40 -8.68 0.56
N LYS A 92 11.29 -7.47 -0.02
CA LYS A 92 10.55 -6.33 0.53
C LYS A 92 9.02 -6.46 0.46
N LYS A 93 8.51 -7.60 -0.02
CA LYS A 93 7.07 -7.92 -0.15
C LYS A 93 6.28 -6.91 -0.98
N VAL A 94 6.90 -6.33 -2.01
CA VAL A 94 6.18 -5.48 -2.96
C VAL A 94 5.13 -6.35 -3.69
N PRO A 95 3.84 -5.98 -3.71
CA PRO A 95 2.80 -6.80 -4.33
C PRO A 95 3.01 -7.05 -5.83
N PHE A 96 3.44 -6.04 -6.59
CA PHE A 96 3.68 -6.16 -8.03
C PHE A 96 5.02 -5.57 -8.45
N ILE A 97 5.71 -6.29 -9.33
CA ILE A 97 6.97 -5.88 -9.93
C ILE A 97 6.78 -5.93 -11.44
N PHE A 98 6.80 -4.77 -12.10
CA PHE A 98 6.69 -4.67 -13.55
C PHE A 98 8.11 -4.65 -14.13
N ALA A 99 8.53 -5.74 -14.73
CA ALA A 99 9.78 -5.80 -15.47
C ALA A 99 9.55 -5.28 -16.89
N VAL A 100 10.33 -4.29 -17.30
CA VAL A 100 10.14 -3.60 -18.58
C VAL A 100 11.42 -3.67 -19.39
N GLY A 101 11.37 -4.31 -20.56
CA GLY A 101 12.42 -4.35 -21.56
C GLY A 101 11.95 -3.75 -22.88
N ASN A 102 12.72 -3.98 -23.94
CA ASN A 102 12.42 -3.44 -25.26
C ASN A 102 11.09 -3.93 -25.82
N ASN A 103 10.71 -5.19 -25.54
CA ASN A 103 9.47 -5.79 -26.02
C ASN A 103 8.22 -5.11 -25.44
N GLU A 104 8.30 -4.56 -24.23
CA GLU A 104 7.17 -3.89 -23.59
C GLU A 104 7.03 -2.43 -24.04
N LYS A 105 8.08 -1.84 -24.63
CA LYS A 105 8.08 -0.48 -25.19
C LYS A 105 7.55 -0.44 -26.62
N SER A 106 7.75 -1.53 -27.37
CA SER A 106 7.37 -1.68 -28.79
C SER A 106 5.89 -1.92 -29.02
#